data_AF-A0A960HKA1-F1
#
_entry.id   AF-A0A960HKA1-F1
#
_cell.length_a   1.000
_cell.length_b   1.000
_cell.length_c   1.000
_cell.angle_alpha   90.00
_cell.angle_beta   90.00
_cell.angle_gamma   90.00
#
_symmetry.space_group_name_H-M   'P 1'
#
loop_
_entity.id
_entity.type
_entity.pdbx_description
1 polymer ?
#
loop_
_entity_poly.entity_id
_entity_poly.type
_entity_poly.pdbx_seq_one_letter_code
_entity_poly.pdbx_strand_id
1 'polypeptide(L)' 'RFPWIPVERLGAEQQPSPIKFLDAELPVPTKAPTVGQHTDEVLRDVLGWDDAKIAALRATGALG' A
#
# COMPACT_ATOMS: atom_id res chain seq x y z
N ARG A 1 -13.99 15.01 20.18
CA ARG A 1 -14.01 13.62 19.65
C ARG A 1 -13.22 13.60 18.35
N PHE A 2 -12.42 12.56 18.08
CA PHE A 2 -11.71 12.47 16.80
C PHE A 2 -12.70 12.40 15.63
N PRO A 3 -12.42 13.06 14.48
CA PRO A 3 -13.25 12.91 13.30
C PRO A 3 -13.19 11.46 12.81
N TRP A 4 -14.30 10.95 12.30
CA TRP A 4 -14.33 9.63 11.66
C TRP A 4 -13.77 9.70 10.25
N ILE A 5 -12.96 8.71 9.89
CA ILE A 5 -12.58 8.44 8.51
C ILE A 5 -13.57 7.41 7.96
N PRO A 6 -14.30 7.73 6.88
CA PRO A 6 -15.44 6.95 6.45
C PRO A 6 -15.04 5.65 5.76
N VAL A 7 -15.91 4.64 5.82
CA VAL A 7 -15.74 3.32 5.19
C VAL A 7 -15.46 3.39 3.69
N GLU A 8 -16.02 4.36 2.97
CA GLU A 8 -15.81 4.53 1.53
C GLU A 8 -14.34 4.80 1.18
N ARG A 9 -13.58 5.40 2.10
CA ARG A 9 -12.16 5.70 1.92
C ARG A 9 -11.26 4.53 2.29
N LEU A 10 -11.52 3.87 3.42
CA LEU A 10 -10.57 2.90 4.01
C LEU A 10 -11.03 1.45 3.95
N GLY A 11 -12.28 1.19 3.58
CA GLY A 11 -12.92 -0.12 3.70
C GLY A 11 -13.34 -0.48 5.12
N ALA A 12 -13.13 0.42 6.09
CA ALA A 12 -13.61 0.33 7.47
C ALA A 12 -13.76 1.72 8.06
N GLU A 13 -14.69 1.89 9.00
CA GLU A 13 -14.76 3.07 9.86
C GLU A 13 -13.51 3.12 10.74
N GLN A 14 -12.74 4.21 10.66
CA GLN A 14 -11.51 4.36 11.46
C GLN A 14 -11.38 5.75 12.10
N GLN A 15 -10.65 5.80 13.21
CA GLN A 15 -10.18 7.05 13.80
C GLN A 15 -8.77 7.37 13.29
N PRO A 16 -8.40 8.65 13.12
CA PRO A 16 -7.03 9.05 12.80
C PRO A 16 -6.07 8.74 13.95
N SER A 17 -4.77 8.82 13.67
CA SER A 17 -3.72 8.66 14.69
C SER A 17 -3.97 9.58 15.90
N PRO A 18 -3.86 9.06 17.14
CA PRO A 18 -4.03 9.88 18.34
C PRO A 18 -2.83 10.80 18.61
N ILE A 19 -1.69 10.55 17.95
CA ILE A 19 -0.44 11.29 18.14
C ILE A 19 -0.52 12.64 17.44
N LYS A 20 -0.09 13.71 18.13
CA LYS A 20 0.06 15.05 17.57
C LYS A 20 1.50 15.27 17.16
N PHE A 21 1.71 15.63 15.90
CA PHE A 21 3.01 16.00 15.35
C PHE A 21 3.05 17.54 15.29
N LEU A 22 4.12 18.14 15.79
CA LEU A 22 4.24 19.60 15.87
C LEU A 22 4.61 20.21 14.51
N ASP A 23 5.52 19.56 13.79
CA ASP A 23 6.11 20.08 12.54
C ASP A 23 5.86 19.15 11.35
N ALA A 24 4.78 18.35 11.38
CA ALA A 24 4.42 17.46 10.28
C ALA A 24 2.92 17.40 10.04
N GLU A 25 2.52 17.56 8.78
CA GLU A 25 1.19 17.22 8.32
C GLU A 25 1.10 15.72 8.09
N LEU A 26 0.12 15.06 8.73
CA LEU A 26 -0.13 13.66 8.47
C LEU A 26 -0.99 13.52 7.20
N PRO A 27 -0.57 12.69 6.23
CA PRO A 27 -1.41 12.38 5.10
C PRO A 27 -2.67 11.67 5.58
N VAL A 28 -3.81 11.95 4.95
CA VAL A 28 -5.03 11.19 5.21
C VAL A 28 -4.82 9.76 4.68
N PRO A 29 -4.96 8.71 5.51
CA PRO A 29 -4.71 7.34 5.08
C PRO A 29 -5.55 6.95 3.86
N THR A 30 -5.00 6.07 3.04
CA THR A 30 -5.70 5.40 1.94
C THR A 30 -6.05 3.97 2.33
N LYS A 31 -6.94 3.33 1.57
CA LYS A 31 -7.27 1.91 1.76
C LYS A 31 -6.01 1.04 1.75
N ALA A 32 -5.99 0.04 2.63
CA ALA A 32 -4.91 -0.95 2.65
C ALA A 32 -4.84 -1.71 1.32
N PRO A 33 -3.63 -2.03 0.82
CA PRO A 33 -3.49 -2.73 -0.45
C PRO A 33 -4.00 -4.16 -0.38
N THR A 34 -4.44 -4.68 -1.52
CA THR A 34 -4.73 -6.11 -1.66
C THR A 34 -3.45 -6.93 -1.75
N VAL A 35 -3.58 -8.25 -1.56
CA VAL A 35 -2.48 -9.19 -1.85
C VAL A 35 -1.97 -8.96 -3.28
N GLY A 36 -0.66 -8.78 -3.41
CA GLY A 36 0.01 -8.61 -4.70
C GLY A 36 -0.15 -7.25 -5.41
N GLN A 37 -0.89 -6.28 -4.84
CA GLN A 37 -1.23 -5.02 -5.53
C GLN A 37 -0.01 -4.27 -6.07
N HIS A 38 1.11 -4.26 -5.33
CA HIS A 38 2.33 -3.52 -5.68
C HIS A 38 3.50 -4.44 -6.04
N THR A 39 3.28 -5.74 -6.28
CA THR A 39 4.37 -6.69 -6.55
C THR A 39 5.20 -6.23 -7.75
N ASP A 40 4.58 -6.00 -8.90
CA ASP A 40 5.31 -5.62 -10.12
C ASP A 40 5.93 -4.23 -10.03
N GLU A 41 5.26 -3.29 -9.36
CA GLU A 41 5.78 -1.94 -9.09
C GLU A 41 7.08 -2.01 -8.30
N VAL A 42 7.10 -2.72 -7.17
CA VAL A 42 8.30 -2.83 -6.33
C VAL A 42 9.42 -3.58 -7.06
N LEU A 43 9.09 -4.68 -7.76
CA LEU A 43 10.10 -5.45 -8.50
C LEU A 43 10.77 -4.62 -9.61
N ARG A 44 10.02 -3.76 -10.30
CA ARG A 44 10.58 -2.87 -11.32
C ARG A 44 11.27 -1.66 -10.72
N ASP A 45 10.56 -0.90 -9.90
CA ASP A 45 10.97 0.46 -9.54
C ASP A 45 11.98 0.48 -8.38
N VAL A 46 11.90 -0.51 -7.48
CA VAL A 46 12.81 -0.63 -6.33
C VAL A 46 13.94 -1.61 -6.61
N LEU A 47 13.65 -2.76 -7.24
CA LEU A 47 14.66 -3.79 -7.50
C LEU A 47 15.26 -3.73 -8.91
N GLY A 48 14.72 -2.93 -9.83
CA GLY A 48 15.25 -2.76 -11.18
C GLY A 48 15.08 -3.99 -12.06
N TRP A 49 14.10 -4.85 -11.80
CA TRP A 49 13.88 -6.06 -12.61
C TRP A 49 13.17 -5.71 -13.92
N ASP A 50 13.53 -6.43 -14.97
CA ASP A 50 12.80 -6.38 -16.24
C ASP A 50 11.57 -7.30 -16.22
N ASP A 51 10.68 -7.09 -17.19
CA ASP A 51 9.46 -7.88 -17.31
C ASP A 51 9.75 -9.36 -17.59
N ALA A 52 10.89 -9.67 -18.23
CA ALA A 52 11.28 -11.04 -18.55
C ALA A 52 11.61 -11.85 -17.28
N LYS A 53 12.38 -11.27 -16.36
CA LYS A 53 12.71 -11.87 -15.07
C LYS A 53 11.47 -12.03 -14.20
N ILE A 54 10.60 -11.02 -14.15
CA ILE A 54 9.35 -11.08 -13.39
C ILE A 54 8.47 -12.22 -13.92
N ALA A 55 8.29 -12.31 -15.25
CA ALA A 55 7.52 -13.37 -15.89
C ALA A 55 8.09 -14.77 -15.59
N ALA A 56 9.43 -14.93 -15.62
CA ALA A 56 10.08 -16.20 -15.32
C ALA A 56 9.79 -16.68 -13.89
N LEU A 57 9.88 -15.79 -12.89
CA LEU A 57 9.58 -16.14 -11.50
C LEU A 57 8.09 -16.34 -11.23
N ARG A 58 7.24 -15.66 -11.98
CA ARG A 58 5.79 -15.91 -11.92
C ARG A 58 5.47 -17.31 -12.47
N ALA A 59 6.16 -17.74 -13.53
CA ALA A 59 6.00 -19.08 -14.10
C ALA A 59 6.46 -20.21 -13.15
N THR A 60 7.37 -19.94 -12.22
CA THR A 60 7.76 -20.92 -11.18
C THR A 60 6.79 -20.97 -10.00
N GLY A 61 5.80 -20.06 -9.93
CA GLY A 61 4.92 -19.90 -8.78
C GLY A 61 5.57 -19.18 -7.59
N ALA A 62 6.77 -18.61 -7.77
CA ALA A 62 7.43 -17.84 -6.72
C ALA A 62 6.79 -16.45 -6.51
N LEU A 63 6.07 -15.93 -7.52
CA LEU A 63 5.33 -14.68 -7.47
C LEU A 63 3.86 -14.94 -7.77
N GLY A 64 2.96 -14.52 -6.88
CA GLY A 64 1.51 -14.73 -7.03
C GLY A 64 0.77 -14.52 -5.72
#